data_AF-A0AA38SMX1-F1
#
_entry.id   AF-A0AA38SMX1-F1
#
_cell.length_a   1.000
_cell.length_b   1.000
_cell.length_c   1.000
_cell.angle_alpha   90.00
_cell.angle_beta   90.00
_cell.angle_gamma   90.00
#
_symmetry.space_group_name_H-M   'P 1'
#
loop_
_entity.id
_entity.type
_entity.pdbx_description
1 polymer ?
#
loop_
_entity_poly.entity_id
_entity_poly.type
_entity_poly.pdbx_seq_one_letter_code
_entity_poly.pdbx_strand_id
1 'polypeptide(L)'
;MAYLDSETVVWDIVNVVLTGIFIKPLFVIWLVSLCLARRKNDHARVGFTWLKLVFPFYILALILYVVAGGLYIILVPWFEDRYSSYSDYDDDTYNTLYNIAIRVGTVGQLFDDMATAMLLIALVEIGNGFLYVLAQARTELQRGLRWATISVAGVIVVLAIARLGQANSAWTKYFDYQAGNHGGEYFAFGYFDRDLKTSRQLLAAVVILFWVMTLPMIAYASYVVHRVKGIPLLRSSAIIFLIATILLFIRYTWNLASVAAWTLPDTSDGTPVAFNAVDPILNAWVMFVILVLLFVIGVRKKKGLWSTRQPWMDNMNQAPPVQAVPGPSGWVQGGGYPPQLQPAYQQYPPQQYVYAVPQQQQQQQQQQQQQQGWVQQQPIQHYSQELHGHHSPQGSSPPYVPRESPAQELPNGEQREK
;
A
#
# COMPACT_ATOMS: atom_id res chain seq x y z
N MET A 1 -37.57 -7.11 -27.07
CA MET A 1 -36.29 -7.74 -27.42
C MET A 1 -35.34 -6.63 -27.80
N ALA A 2 -34.66 -6.07 -26.80
CA ALA A 2 -33.55 -5.16 -27.08
C ALA A 2 -32.41 -6.03 -27.60
N TYR A 3 -31.81 -5.65 -28.73
CA TYR A 3 -30.46 -6.09 -29.04
C TYR A 3 -29.63 -5.82 -27.78
N LEU A 4 -29.06 -6.86 -27.18
CA LEU A 4 -27.97 -6.64 -26.24
C LEU A 4 -26.87 -6.03 -27.11
N ASP A 5 -26.74 -4.72 -27.03
CA ASP A 5 -25.92 -3.97 -27.97
C ASP A 5 -24.46 -4.35 -27.79
N SER A 6 -23.73 -4.43 -28.91
CA SER A 6 -22.25 -4.48 -28.97
C SER A 6 -21.56 -3.54 -27.97
N GLU A 7 -22.25 -2.48 -27.55
CA GLU A 7 -21.86 -1.61 -26.44
C GLU A 7 -21.55 -2.37 -25.14
N THR A 8 -22.40 -3.32 -24.70
CA THR A 8 -22.19 -4.05 -23.44
C THR A 8 -20.86 -4.80 -23.43
N VAL A 9 -20.56 -5.52 -24.52
CA VAL A 9 -19.28 -6.21 -24.71
C VAL A 9 -18.10 -5.24 -24.66
N VAL A 10 -18.24 -4.09 -25.33
CA VAL A 10 -17.19 -3.04 -25.33
C VAL A 10 -16.94 -2.55 -23.91
N TRP A 11 -17.98 -2.30 -23.11
CA TRP A 11 -17.82 -1.84 -21.73
C TRP A 11 -17.25 -2.92 -20.81
N ASP A 12 -17.57 -4.19 -21.00
CA ASP A 12 -16.95 -5.30 -20.27
C ASP A 12 -15.46 -5.44 -20.62
N ILE A 13 -15.09 -5.30 -21.90
CA ILE A 13 -13.68 -5.24 -22.33
C ILE A 13 -12.97 -4.07 -21.66
N VAL A 14 -13.59 -2.89 -21.64
CA VAL A 14 -13.05 -1.71 -20.95
C VAL A 14 -12.83 -2.01 -19.47
N ASN A 15 -13.78 -2.64 -18.78
CA ASN A 15 -13.64 -3.03 -17.38
C ASN A 15 -12.42 -3.94 -17.16
N VAL A 16 -12.32 -5.02 -17.93
CA VAL A 16 -11.23 -6.00 -17.84
C VAL A 16 -9.87 -5.36 -18.09
N VAL A 17 -9.76 -4.51 -19.12
CA VAL A 17 -8.51 -3.82 -19.46
C VAL A 17 -8.11 -2.82 -18.37
N LEU A 18 -9.06 -1.99 -17.90
CA LEU A 18 -8.79 -0.99 -16.86
C LEU A 18 -8.43 -1.63 -15.51
N THR A 19 -8.96 -2.81 -15.21
CA THR A 19 -8.61 -3.58 -14.01
C THR A 19 -7.25 -4.27 -14.18
N GLY A 20 -7.01 -4.89 -15.34
CA GLY A 20 -5.83 -5.72 -15.61
C GLY A 20 -4.52 -4.95 -15.81
N ILE A 21 -4.57 -3.69 -16.26
CA ILE A 21 -3.37 -2.89 -16.59
C ILE A 21 -2.41 -2.73 -15.41
N PHE A 22 -2.88 -2.81 -14.16
CA PHE A 22 -2.04 -2.65 -12.97
C PHE A 22 -1.36 -3.92 -12.48
N ILE A 23 -1.71 -5.11 -12.99
CA ILE A 23 -1.14 -6.38 -12.52
C ILE A 23 0.39 -6.37 -12.67
N LYS A 24 0.89 -6.00 -13.86
CA LYS A 24 2.33 -5.94 -14.16
C LYS A 24 3.08 -4.91 -13.30
N PRO A 25 2.70 -3.62 -13.25
CA PRO A 25 3.41 -2.65 -12.43
C PRO A 25 3.34 -2.96 -10.93
N LEU A 26 2.21 -3.47 -10.41
CA LEU A 26 2.10 -3.90 -9.01
C LEU A 26 3.05 -5.05 -8.70
N PHE A 27 3.18 -6.03 -9.60
CA PHE A 27 4.12 -7.14 -9.45
C PHE A 27 5.58 -6.66 -9.41
N VAL A 28 5.95 -5.73 -10.29
CA VAL A 28 7.30 -5.11 -10.29
C VAL A 28 7.53 -4.35 -8.98
N ILE A 29 6.59 -3.52 -8.55
CA ILE A 29 6.68 -2.78 -7.28
C ILE A 29 6.81 -3.75 -6.10
N TRP A 30 6.06 -4.84 -6.10
CA TRP A 30 6.13 -5.87 -5.06
C TRP A 30 7.53 -6.47 -4.98
N LEU A 31 8.10 -6.94 -6.10
CA LEU A 31 9.47 -7.48 -6.14
C LEU A 31 10.49 -6.44 -5.66
N VAL A 32 10.39 -5.20 -6.13
CA VAL A 32 11.28 -4.11 -5.70
C VAL A 32 11.10 -3.82 -4.20
N SER A 33 9.89 -3.91 -3.66
CA SER A 33 9.60 -3.70 -2.23
C SER A 33 10.26 -4.75 -1.34
N LEU A 34 10.39 -6.01 -1.81
CA LEU A 34 11.10 -7.06 -1.09
C LEU A 34 12.57 -6.65 -0.87
N CYS A 35 13.18 -6.04 -1.89
CA CYS A 35 14.58 -5.63 -1.87
C CYS A 35 14.84 -4.28 -1.18
N LEU A 36 14.04 -3.25 -1.47
CA LEU A 36 14.29 -1.87 -1.04
C LEU A 36 13.60 -1.50 0.28
N ALA A 37 12.41 -2.04 0.55
CA ALA A 37 11.65 -1.77 1.77
C ALA A 37 11.98 -2.78 2.89
N ARG A 38 13.26 -3.11 3.11
CA ARG A 38 13.68 -4.06 4.16
C ARG A 38 13.61 -3.42 5.54
N ARG A 39 12.99 -4.10 6.50
CA ARG A 39 12.82 -3.63 7.90
C ARG A 39 14.15 -3.34 8.61
N LYS A 40 15.21 -4.13 8.38
CA LYS A 40 16.52 -4.00 9.07
C LYS A 40 16.42 -3.77 10.59
N ASN A 41 15.53 -4.50 11.27
CA ASN A 41 15.21 -4.35 12.70
C ASN A 41 14.69 -2.97 13.13
N ASP A 42 14.31 -2.10 12.19
CA ASP A 42 13.70 -0.81 12.48
C ASP A 42 12.23 -0.99 12.90
N HIS A 43 11.90 -0.59 14.13
CA HIS A 43 10.55 -0.68 14.68
C HIS A 43 9.56 0.27 14.00
N ALA A 44 10.03 1.36 13.38
CA ALA A 44 9.19 2.29 12.64
C ALA A 44 8.73 1.72 11.29
N ARG A 45 9.39 0.65 10.80
CA ARG A 45 9.15 0.08 9.47
C ARG A 45 8.32 -1.21 9.50
N VAL A 46 7.70 -1.53 10.62
CA VAL A 46 6.85 -2.72 10.77
C VAL A 46 5.68 -2.71 9.78
N GLY A 47 5.06 -1.55 9.54
CA GLY A 47 3.93 -1.44 8.62
C GLY A 47 4.25 -1.82 7.17
N PHE A 48 5.51 -1.67 6.72
CA PHE A 48 5.92 -2.13 5.40
C PHE A 48 5.98 -3.66 5.28
N THR A 49 5.99 -4.40 6.39
CA THR A 49 5.86 -5.86 6.37
C THR A 49 4.45 -6.25 5.97
N TRP A 50 3.44 -5.59 6.55
CA TRP A 50 2.04 -5.77 6.16
C TRP A 50 1.80 -5.32 4.72
N LEU A 51 2.37 -4.18 4.30
CA LEU A 51 2.24 -3.71 2.92
C LEU A 51 2.76 -4.73 1.89
N LYS A 52 3.83 -5.47 2.20
CA LYS A 52 4.34 -6.56 1.33
C LYS A 52 3.38 -7.73 1.18
N LEU A 53 2.51 -7.94 2.17
CA LEU A 53 1.44 -8.95 2.09
C LEU A 53 0.24 -8.42 1.32
N VAL A 54 -0.05 -7.11 1.35
CA VAL A 54 -1.15 -6.52 0.57
C VAL A 54 -0.97 -6.75 -0.93
N PHE A 55 0.23 -6.58 -1.46
CA PHE A 55 0.52 -6.74 -2.89
C PHE A 55 0.09 -8.08 -3.48
N PRO A 56 0.57 -9.26 -3.00
CA PRO A 56 0.22 -10.54 -3.61
C PRO A 56 -1.27 -10.86 -3.52
N PHE A 57 -1.93 -10.53 -2.40
CA PHE A 57 -3.37 -10.71 -2.26
C PHE A 57 -4.14 -9.84 -3.27
N TYR A 58 -3.75 -8.57 -3.40
CA TYR A 58 -4.41 -7.67 -4.33
C TYR A 58 -4.12 -8.01 -5.81
N ILE A 59 -2.88 -8.39 -6.14
CA ILE A 59 -2.53 -8.86 -7.50
C ILE A 59 -3.35 -10.10 -7.86
N LEU A 60 -3.48 -11.06 -6.93
CA LEU A 60 -4.30 -12.25 -7.13
C LEU A 60 -5.78 -11.89 -7.33
N ALA A 61 -6.32 -10.95 -6.55
CA ALA A 61 -7.67 -10.44 -6.75
C ALA A 61 -7.87 -9.87 -8.16
N LEU A 62 -6.96 -9.01 -8.63
CA LEU A 62 -7.02 -8.44 -9.99
C LEU A 62 -6.95 -9.52 -11.09
N ILE A 63 -6.08 -10.52 -10.93
CA ILE A 63 -6.00 -11.65 -11.87
C ILE A 63 -7.34 -12.38 -11.94
N LEU A 64 -7.94 -12.69 -10.79
CA LEU A 64 -9.22 -13.38 -10.72
C LEU A 64 -10.35 -12.53 -11.32
N TYR A 65 -10.38 -11.21 -11.08
CA TYR A 65 -11.34 -10.33 -11.73
C TYR A 65 -11.16 -10.26 -13.25
N VAL A 66 -9.93 -10.21 -13.75
CA VAL A 66 -9.65 -10.27 -15.19
C VAL A 66 -10.10 -11.58 -15.80
N VAL A 67 -9.86 -12.72 -15.13
CA VAL A 67 -10.34 -14.03 -15.59
C VAL A 67 -11.86 -14.09 -15.58
N ALA A 68 -12.52 -13.67 -14.49
CA ALA A 68 -13.98 -13.65 -14.38
C ALA A 68 -14.62 -12.75 -15.46
N GLY A 69 -14.10 -11.54 -15.65
CA GLY A 69 -14.58 -10.63 -16.69
C GLY A 69 -14.27 -11.13 -18.11
N GLY A 70 -13.11 -11.76 -18.32
CA GLY A 70 -12.78 -12.40 -19.60
C GLY A 70 -13.74 -13.53 -19.96
N LEU A 71 -14.11 -14.36 -18.98
CA LEU A 71 -15.15 -15.38 -19.16
C LEU A 71 -16.51 -14.75 -19.46
N TYR A 72 -16.86 -13.64 -18.79
CA TYR A 72 -18.11 -12.92 -19.04
C TYR A 72 -18.17 -12.36 -20.47
N ILE A 73 -17.08 -11.78 -20.99
CA ILE A 73 -16.98 -11.30 -22.37
C ILE A 73 -17.24 -12.43 -23.38
N ILE A 74 -16.72 -13.63 -23.12
CA ILE A 74 -16.94 -14.81 -23.98
C ILE A 74 -18.41 -15.25 -23.93
N LEU A 75 -19.08 -15.07 -22.79
CA LEU A 75 -20.48 -15.48 -22.58
C LEU A 75 -21.50 -14.54 -23.23
N VAL A 76 -21.20 -13.25 -23.41
CA VAL A 76 -22.18 -12.28 -23.93
C VAL A 76 -22.67 -12.64 -25.36
N PRO A 77 -21.80 -12.95 -26.34
CA PRO A 77 -22.25 -13.37 -27.67
C PRO A 77 -23.12 -14.64 -27.65
N TRP A 78 -22.85 -15.56 -26.72
CA TRP A 78 -23.64 -16.79 -26.56
C TRP A 78 -25.06 -16.50 -26.08
N PHE A 79 -25.25 -15.43 -25.31
CA PHE A 79 -26.58 -15.00 -24.86
C PHE A 79 -27.39 -14.40 -26.01
N GLU A 80 -26.74 -13.71 -26.96
CA GLU A 80 -27.40 -13.20 -28.17
C GLU A 80 -27.85 -14.35 -29.07
N ASP A 81 -26.98 -15.36 -29.26
CA ASP A 81 -27.28 -16.54 -30.08
C ASP A 81 -28.34 -17.45 -29.47
N ARG A 82 -28.56 -17.45 -28.14
CA ARG A 82 -29.62 -18.23 -27.47
C ARG A 82 -31.02 -17.97 -28.04
N TYR A 83 -31.27 -16.76 -28.58
CA TYR A 83 -32.56 -16.38 -29.14
C TYR A 83 -32.62 -16.50 -30.68
N SER A 84 -31.53 -16.93 -31.31
CA SER A 84 -31.49 -17.28 -32.72
C SER A 84 -32.06 -18.68 -32.93
N SER A 85 -33.08 -18.82 -33.77
CA SER A 85 -33.69 -20.13 -34.10
C SER A 85 -32.75 -21.10 -34.84
N TYR A 86 -31.52 -20.69 -35.13
CA TYR A 86 -30.53 -21.44 -35.93
C TYR A 86 -29.19 -21.68 -35.20
N SER A 87 -29.11 -21.41 -33.90
CA SER A 87 -27.84 -21.58 -33.17
C SER A 87 -27.66 -23.01 -32.64
N ASP A 88 -26.43 -23.54 -32.79
CA ASP A 88 -25.92 -24.71 -32.06
C ASP A 88 -25.61 -24.30 -30.60
N TYR A 89 -26.62 -23.80 -29.90
CA TYR A 89 -26.48 -23.30 -28.53
C TYR A 89 -26.34 -24.47 -27.55
N ASP A 90 -25.16 -24.56 -26.93
CA ASP A 90 -24.87 -25.54 -25.88
C ASP A 90 -25.09 -24.91 -24.48
N ASP A 91 -26.29 -25.14 -23.93
CA ASP A 91 -26.71 -24.71 -22.59
C ASP A 91 -25.71 -25.19 -21.50
N ASP A 92 -25.11 -26.37 -21.65
CA ASP A 92 -24.20 -26.94 -20.65
C ASP A 92 -22.87 -26.17 -20.61
N THR A 93 -22.31 -25.86 -21.78
CA THR A 93 -21.10 -25.03 -21.88
C THR A 93 -21.35 -23.63 -21.33
N TYR A 94 -22.47 -23.00 -21.67
CA TYR A 94 -22.84 -21.68 -21.14
C TYR A 94 -22.93 -21.69 -19.62
N ASN A 95 -23.70 -22.63 -19.04
CA ASN A 95 -23.88 -22.74 -17.60
C ASN A 95 -22.55 -23.01 -16.89
N THR A 96 -21.70 -23.86 -17.47
CA THR A 96 -20.37 -24.16 -16.93
C THR A 96 -19.47 -22.93 -16.89
N LEU A 97 -19.37 -22.20 -17.99
CA LEU A 97 -18.55 -20.99 -18.07
C LEU A 97 -19.07 -19.89 -17.14
N TYR A 98 -20.39 -19.71 -17.06
CA TYR A 98 -21.00 -18.73 -16.15
C TYR A 98 -20.76 -19.09 -14.68
N ASN A 99 -20.88 -20.37 -14.34
CA ASN A 99 -20.56 -20.88 -13.00
C ASN A 99 -19.09 -20.60 -12.62
N ILE A 100 -18.15 -20.86 -13.54
CA ILE A 100 -16.73 -20.55 -13.32
C ILE A 100 -16.55 -19.05 -13.13
N ALA A 101 -17.12 -18.20 -13.99
CA ALA A 101 -16.97 -16.75 -13.92
C ALA A 101 -17.43 -16.19 -12.57
N ILE A 102 -18.60 -16.60 -12.09
CA ILE A 102 -19.13 -16.17 -10.79
C ILE A 102 -18.21 -16.61 -9.65
N ARG A 103 -17.82 -17.89 -9.62
CA ARG A 103 -16.98 -18.42 -8.53
C ARG A 103 -15.63 -17.74 -8.49
N VAL A 104 -14.96 -17.62 -9.64
CA VAL A 104 -13.69 -16.91 -9.77
C VAL A 104 -13.83 -15.46 -9.31
N GLY A 105 -14.89 -14.76 -9.70
CA GLY A 105 -15.18 -13.39 -9.25
C GLY A 105 -15.38 -13.29 -7.74
N THR A 106 -16.14 -14.21 -7.14
CA THR A 106 -16.35 -14.23 -5.67
C THR A 106 -15.07 -14.51 -4.88
N VAL A 107 -14.19 -15.38 -5.41
CA VAL A 107 -12.87 -15.63 -4.80
C VAL A 107 -11.96 -14.41 -4.98
N GLY A 108 -11.99 -13.75 -6.14
CA GLY A 108 -11.28 -12.49 -6.39
C GLY A 108 -11.64 -11.42 -5.36
N GLN A 109 -12.93 -11.30 -5.06
CA GLN A 109 -13.43 -10.39 -4.05
C GLN A 109 -12.99 -10.73 -2.63
N LEU A 110 -12.92 -12.00 -2.25
CA LEU A 110 -12.34 -12.38 -0.96
C LEU A 110 -10.88 -11.89 -0.86
N PHE A 111 -10.08 -12.08 -1.92
CA PHE A 111 -8.69 -11.63 -1.93
C PHE A 111 -8.55 -10.10 -1.87
N ASP A 112 -9.45 -9.35 -2.50
CA ASP A 112 -9.50 -7.89 -2.39
C ASP A 112 -9.88 -7.42 -0.97
N ASP A 113 -10.86 -8.07 -0.34
CA ASP A 113 -11.26 -7.80 1.04
C ASP A 113 -10.10 -8.12 2.00
N MET A 114 -9.41 -9.24 1.82
CA MET A 114 -8.22 -9.60 2.61
C MET A 114 -7.07 -8.60 2.40
N ALA A 115 -6.79 -8.20 1.16
CA ALA A 115 -5.78 -7.20 0.84
C ALA A 115 -6.08 -5.87 1.54
N THR A 116 -7.34 -5.45 1.54
CA THR A 116 -7.75 -4.20 2.18
C THR A 116 -7.70 -4.30 3.70
N ALA A 117 -8.09 -5.43 4.30
CA ALA A 117 -7.93 -5.68 5.72
C ALA A 117 -6.45 -5.57 6.16
N MET A 118 -5.53 -6.15 5.36
CA MET A 118 -4.09 -6.00 5.58
C MET A 118 -3.60 -4.57 5.38
N LEU A 119 -4.18 -3.82 4.43
CA LEU A 119 -3.86 -2.41 4.20
C LEU A 119 -4.24 -1.55 5.41
N LEU A 120 -5.38 -1.78 6.05
CA LEU A 120 -5.76 -1.08 7.28
C LEU A 120 -4.72 -1.29 8.39
N ILE A 121 -4.25 -2.53 8.57
CA ILE A 121 -3.19 -2.85 9.53
C ILE A 121 -1.89 -2.14 9.13
N ALA A 122 -1.53 -2.15 7.85
CA ALA A 122 -0.35 -1.46 7.34
C ALA A 122 -0.40 0.05 7.60
N LEU A 123 -1.54 0.70 7.38
CA LEU A 123 -1.72 2.13 7.61
C LEU A 123 -1.53 2.50 9.09
N VAL A 124 -2.13 1.73 10.01
CA VAL A 124 -1.93 1.96 11.46
C VAL A 124 -0.48 1.73 11.87
N GLU A 125 0.15 0.67 11.40
CA GLU A 125 1.55 0.40 11.73
C GLU A 125 2.52 1.44 11.13
N ILE A 126 2.23 1.99 9.95
CA ILE A 126 2.99 3.10 9.36
C ILE A 126 2.82 4.37 10.21
N GLY A 127 1.59 4.72 10.59
CA GLY A 127 1.34 5.85 11.49
C GLY A 127 2.02 5.69 12.85
N ASN A 128 1.97 4.48 13.42
CA ASN A 128 2.68 4.14 14.65
C ASN A 128 4.18 4.30 14.47
N GLY A 129 4.71 3.97 13.30
CA GLY A 129 6.10 4.20 12.95
C GLY A 129 6.50 5.69 12.95
N PHE A 130 5.66 6.58 12.42
CA PHE A 130 5.90 8.03 12.51
C PHE A 130 5.97 8.52 13.95
N LEU A 131 5.02 8.09 14.79
CA LEU A 131 5.00 8.46 16.20
C LEU A 131 6.15 7.84 16.98
N TYR A 132 6.60 6.64 16.61
CA TYR A 132 7.77 5.99 17.20
C TYR A 132 9.05 6.79 16.95
N VAL A 133 9.23 7.35 15.74
CA VAL A 133 10.40 8.20 15.44
C VAL A 133 10.42 9.46 16.33
N LEU A 134 9.26 9.99 16.70
CA LEU A 134 9.16 11.15 17.59
C LEU A 134 9.43 10.80 19.06
N ALA A 135 8.78 9.74 19.56
CA ALA A 135 8.80 9.40 20.97
C ALA A 135 9.96 8.48 21.38
N GLN A 136 10.61 7.81 20.42
CA GLN A 136 11.60 6.75 20.62
C GLN A 136 11.11 5.57 21.48
N ALA A 137 9.80 5.51 21.73
CA ALA A 137 9.13 4.48 22.51
C ALA A 137 7.72 4.23 21.96
N ARG A 138 7.23 3.00 22.12
CA ARG A 138 5.84 2.67 21.78
C ARG A 138 4.93 3.03 22.94
N THR A 139 3.94 3.88 22.68
CA THR A 139 2.93 4.24 23.69
C THR A 139 1.83 3.17 23.78
N GLU A 140 1.13 3.12 24.91
CA GLU A 140 -0.01 2.20 25.09
C GLU A 140 -1.13 2.46 24.07
N LEU A 141 -1.34 3.71 23.67
CA LEU A 141 -2.27 4.06 22.60
C LEU A 141 -1.90 3.40 21.26
N GLN A 142 -0.61 3.36 20.89
CA GLN A 142 -0.18 2.70 19.66
C GLN A 142 -0.42 1.18 19.71
N ARG A 143 -0.19 0.56 20.88
CA ARG A 143 -0.45 -0.87 21.10
C ARG A 143 -1.94 -1.16 21.02
N GLY A 144 -2.77 -0.35 21.66
CA GLY A 144 -4.24 -0.45 21.61
C GLY A 144 -4.77 -0.33 20.19
N LEU A 145 -4.34 0.70 19.44
CA LEU A 145 -4.73 0.89 18.05
C LEU A 145 -4.34 -0.29 17.15
N ARG A 146 -3.14 -0.85 17.35
CA ARG A 146 -2.70 -2.04 16.60
C ARG A 146 -3.65 -3.22 16.82
N TRP A 147 -3.93 -3.57 18.08
CA TRP A 147 -4.79 -4.70 18.40
C TRP A 147 -6.24 -4.46 18.00
N ALA A 148 -6.75 -3.25 18.16
CA ALA A 148 -8.07 -2.87 17.68
C ALA A 148 -8.20 -3.08 16.16
N THR A 149 -7.25 -2.58 15.37
CA THR A 149 -7.28 -2.73 13.91
C THR A 149 -7.11 -4.18 13.47
N ILE A 150 -6.23 -4.95 14.11
CA ILE A 150 -6.09 -6.40 13.82
C ILE A 150 -7.41 -7.14 14.13
N SER A 151 -8.07 -6.81 15.24
CA SER A 151 -9.33 -7.44 15.63
C SER A 151 -10.44 -7.13 14.64
N VAL A 152 -10.61 -5.85 14.26
CA VAL A 152 -11.61 -5.44 13.26
C VAL A 152 -11.31 -6.04 11.89
N ALA A 153 -10.04 -6.03 11.45
CA ALA A 153 -9.62 -6.68 10.22
C ALA A 153 -9.96 -8.18 10.22
N GLY A 154 -9.75 -8.86 11.35
CA GLY A 154 -10.13 -10.27 11.53
C GLY A 154 -11.62 -10.50 11.38
N VAL A 155 -12.46 -9.67 12.01
CA VAL A 155 -13.93 -9.73 11.85
C VAL A 155 -14.35 -9.54 10.40
N ILE A 156 -13.76 -8.57 9.71
CA ILE A 156 -14.07 -8.31 8.29
C ILE A 156 -13.68 -9.51 7.41
N VAL A 157 -12.52 -10.13 7.64
CA VAL A 157 -12.10 -11.32 6.90
C VAL A 157 -13.03 -12.50 7.15
N VAL A 158 -13.49 -12.71 8.40
CA VAL A 158 -14.47 -13.76 8.71
C VAL A 158 -15.80 -13.52 7.98
N LEU A 159 -16.28 -12.27 7.93
CA LEU A 159 -17.49 -11.92 7.18
C LEU A 159 -17.29 -12.11 5.67
N ALA A 160 -16.12 -11.78 5.11
CA ALA A 160 -15.81 -12.02 3.71
C ALA A 160 -15.78 -13.51 3.36
N ILE A 161 -15.25 -14.36 4.26
CA ILE A 161 -15.29 -15.82 4.11
C ILE A 161 -16.73 -16.34 4.19
N ALA A 162 -17.52 -15.85 5.15
CA ALA A 162 -18.93 -16.21 5.28
C ALA A 162 -19.72 -15.85 4.02
N ARG A 163 -19.48 -14.67 3.45
CA ARG A 163 -20.04 -14.26 2.16
C ARG A 163 -19.62 -15.19 1.03
N LEU A 164 -18.34 -15.55 0.94
CA LEU A 164 -17.86 -16.50 -0.08
C LEU A 164 -18.60 -17.83 0.03
N GLY A 165 -18.71 -18.38 1.24
CA GLY A 165 -19.44 -19.62 1.51
C GLY A 165 -20.91 -19.52 1.12
N GLN A 166 -21.60 -18.45 1.54
CA GLN A 166 -23.00 -18.21 1.22
C GLN A 166 -23.23 -18.05 -0.29
N ALA A 167 -22.40 -17.27 -0.98
CA ALA A 167 -22.48 -17.09 -2.43
C ALA A 167 -22.28 -18.42 -3.17
N ASN A 168 -21.23 -19.18 -2.82
CA ASN A 168 -20.97 -20.47 -3.46
C ASN A 168 -22.08 -21.48 -3.18
N SER A 169 -22.61 -21.52 -1.96
CA SER A 169 -23.76 -22.38 -1.62
C SER A 169 -24.99 -22.03 -2.45
N ALA A 170 -25.33 -20.74 -2.57
CA ALA A 170 -26.47 -20.29 -3.36
C ALA A 170 -26.33 -20.70 -4.84
N TRP A 171 -25.17 -20.40 -5.44
CA TRP A 171 -24.91 -20.70 -6.85
C TRP A 171 -24.80 -22.21 -7.13
N THR A 172 -24.29 -23.01 -6.18
CA THR A 172 -24.27 -24.47 -6.33
C THR A 172 -25.68 -25.03 -6.51
N LYS A 173 -26.63 -24.62 -5.66
CA LYS A 173 -28.04 -25.03 -5.79
C LYS A 173 -28.64 -24.64 -7.15
N TYR A 174 -28.29 -23.45 -7.65
CA TYR A 174 -28.76 -22.98 -8.95
C TYR A 174 -28.21 -23.82 -10.11
N PHE A 175 -26.90 -24.07 -10.12
CA PHE A 175 -26.27 -24.82 -11.20
C PHE A 175 -26.58 -26.32 -11.16
N ASP A 176 -26.73 -26.91 -9.97
CA ASP A 176 -27.16 -28.32 -9.85
C ASP A 176 -28.58 -28.52 -10.39
N TYR A 177 -29.46 -27.53 -10.17
CA TYR A 177 -30.80 -27.54 -10.77
C TYR A 177 -30.74 -27.45 -12.29
N GLN A 178 -29.99 -26.47 -12.83
CA GLN A 178 -29.82 -26.30 -14.29
C GLN A 178 -29.24 -27.54 -14.96
N ALA A 179 -28.31 -28.24 -14.29
CA ALA A 179 -27.68 -29.46 -14.80
C ALA A 179 -28.56 -30.72 -14.70
N GLY A 180 -29.82 -30.62 -14.25
CA GLY A 180 -30.68 -31.80 -14.09
C GLY A 180 -30.36 -32.67 -12.86
N ASN A 181 -29.38 -32.28 -12.03
CA ASN A 181 -28.88 -33.04 -10.88
C ASN A 181 -29.75 -32.88 -9.62
N HIS A 182 -31.02 -32.54 -9.77
CA HIS A 182 -31.90 -32.14 -8.66
C HIS A 182 -32.81 -33.27 -8.13
N GLY A 183 -32.62 -34.54 -8.54
CA GLY A 183 -33.34 -35.68 -7.96
C GLY A 183 -34.88 -35.61 -8.06
N GLY A 184 -35.42 -34.75 -8.95
CA GLY A 184 -36.85 -34.47 -9.06
C GLY A 184 -37.38 -33.40 -8.10
N GLU A 185 -36.53 -32.76 -7.28
CA GLU A 185 -36.91 -31.65 -6.42
C GLU A 185 -37.12 -30.36 -7.24
N TYR A 186 -38.23 -29.68 -7.00
CA TYR A 186 -38.53 -28.39 -7.62
C TYR A 186 -37.55 -27.31 -7.17
N PHE A 187 -37.00 -26.52 -8.10
CA PHE A 187 -36.19 -25.35 -7.74
C PHE A 187 -37.03 -24.30 -7.05
N ALA A 188 -36.92 -24.27 -5.73
CA ALA A 188 -37.56 -23.26 -4.91
C ALA A 188 -36.83 -21.91 -5.09
N PHE A 189 -37.24 -21.17 -6.11
CA PHE A 189 -36.75 -19.82 -6.43
C PHE A 189 -36.70 -18.90 -5.20
N GLY A 190 -37.67 -19.00 -4.30
CA GLY A 190 -37.70 -18.22 -3.06
C GLY A 190 -36.55 -18.52 -2.10
N TYR A 191 -36.02 -19.75 -2.05
CA TYR A 191 -34.84 -20.06 -1.23
C TYR A 191 -33.55 -19.53 -1.87
N PHE A 192 -33.43 -19.61 -3.20
CA PHE A 192 -32.30 -19.03 -3.91
C PHE A 192 -32.24 -17.50 -3.76
N ASP A 193 -33.37 -16.83 -3.92
CA ASP A 193 -33.47 -15.37 -3.75
C ASP A 193 -33.10 -14.94 -2.33
N ARG A 194 -33.60 -15.66 -1.31
CA ARG A 194 -33.22 -15.44 0.09
C ARG A 194 -31.72 -15.62 0.33
N ASP A 195 -31.12 -16.66 -0.25
CA ASP A 195 -29.69 -16.95 -0.09
C ASP A 195 -28.83 -15.86 -0.77
N LEU A 196 -29.24 -15.38 -1.96
CA LEU A 196 -28.61 -14.25 -2.64
C LEU A 196 -28.77 -12.94 -1.87
N LYS A 197 -29.96 -12.66 -1.31
CA LYS A 197 -30.21 -11.49 -0.47
C LYS A 197 -29.30 -11.50 0.76
N THR A 198 -29.14 -12.65 1.39
CA THR A 198 -28.20 -12.82 2.52
C THR A 198 -26.76 -12.55 2.10
N SER A 199 -26.33 -13.06 0.93
CA SER A 199 -25.00 -12.79 0.37
C SER A 199 -24.77 -11.29 0.08
N ARG A 200 -25.77 -10.60 -0.48
CA ARG A 200 -25.76 -9.14 -0.73
C ARG A 200 -25.69 -8.34 0.57
N GLN A 201 -26.41 -8.74 1.61
CA GLN A 201 -26.33 -8.12 2.94
C GLN A 201 -24.95 -8.31 3.58
N LEU A 202 -24.33 -9.49 3.44
CA LEU A 202 -22.97 -9.73 3.91
C LEU A 202 -21.95 -8.86 3.19
N LEU A 203 -22.05 -8.73 1.86
CA LEU A 203 -21.24 -7.78 1.08
C LEU A 203 -21.41 -6.35 1.61
N ALA A 204 -22.65 -5.91 1.82
CA ALA A 204 -22.92 -4.58 2.33
C ALA A 204 -22.32 -4.36 3.73
N ALA A 205 -22.43 -5.34 4.62
CA ALA A 205 -21.83 -5.27 5.94
C ALA A 205 -20.29 -5.12 5.86
N VAL A 206 -19.62 -5.89 5.00
CA VAL A 206 -18.17 -5.77 4.77
C VAL A 206 -17.80 -4.37 4.28
N VAL A 207 -18.52 -3.85 3.28
CA VAL A 207 -18.27 -2.51 2.71
C VAL A 207 -18.52 -1.41 3.74
N ILE A 208 -19.61 -1.49 4.52
CA ILE A 208 -19.92 -0.53 5.58
C ILE A 208 -18.82 -0.55 6.64
N LEU A 209 -18.36 -1.72 7.08
CA LEU A 209 -17.28 -1.83 8.07
C LEU A 209 -15.98 -1.21 7.56
N PHE A 210 -15.60 -1.46 6.30
CA PHE A 210 -14.44 -0.81 5.71
C PHE A 210 -14.62 0.71 5.65
N TRP A 211 -15.77 1.19 5.18
CA TRP A 211 -16.07 2.62 5.11
C TRP A 211 -15.99 3.28 6.48
N VAL A 212 -16.62 2.72 7.51
CA VAL A 212 -16.56 3.20 8.89
C VAL A 212 -15.11 3.27 9.38
N MET A 213 -14.29 2.26 9.07
CA MET A 213 -12.88 2.22 9.47
C MET A 213 -12.02 3.28 8.80
N THR A 214 -12.40 3.81 7.64
CA THR A 214 -11.61 4.89 7.00
C THR A 214 -11.70 6.22 7.77
N LEU A 215 -12.80 6.49 8.48
CA LEU A 215 -12.98 7.73 9.28
C LEU A 215 -11.93 7.88 10.40
N PRO A 216 -11.77 6.92 11.33
CA PRO A 216 -10.71 7.00 12.34
C PRO A 216 -9.31 6.95 11.72
N MET A 217 -9.12 6.33 10.54
CA MET A 217 -7.82 6.36 9.85
C MET A 217 -7.45 7.76 9.37
N ILE A 218 -8.40 8.53 8.82
CA ILE A 218 -8.15 9.93 8.42
C ILE A 218 -7.85 10.78 9.66
N ALA A 219 -8.63 10.62 10.73
CA ALA A 219 -8.39 11.33 11.99
C ALA A 219 -6.99 11.03 12.56
N TYR A 220 -6.61 9.74 12.53
CA TYR A 220 -5.30 9.28 12.97
C TYR A 220 -4.17 9.80 12.08
N ALA A 221 -4.31 9.76 10.75
CA ALA A 221 -3.32 10.32 9.83
C ALA A 221 -3.16 11.83 10.00
N SER A 222 -4.26 12.55 10.22
CA SER A 222 -4.25 13.99 10.51
C SER A 222 -3.52 14.29 11.83
N TYR A 223 -3.76 13.48 12.86
CA TYR A 223 -3.03 13.55 14.12
C TYR A 223 -1.52 13.32 13.93
N VAL A 224 -1.13 12.31 13.13
CA VAL A 224 0.27 12.03 12.79
C VAL A 224 0.92 13.22 12.09
N VAL A 225 0.27 13.79 11.06
CA VAL A 225 0.76 14.99 10.34
C VAL A 225 0.95 16.16 11.30
N HIS A 226 -0.01 16.40 12.18
CA HIS A 226 0.09 17.46 13.18
C HIS A 226 1.29 17.26 14.12
N ARG A 227 1.54 16.02 14.55
CA ARG A 227 2.66 15.68 15.44
C ARG A 227 4.03 15.82 14.77
N VAL A 228 4.15 15.51 13.47
CA VAL A 228 5.44 15.60 12.75
C VAL A 228 5.71 16.96 12.09
N LYS A 229 4.81 17.95 12.23
CA LYS A 229 4.91 19.24 11.52
C LYS A 229 6.21 20.00 11.75
N GLY A 230 6.84 19.81 12.91
CA GLY A 230 8.11 20.43 13.29
C GLY A 230 9.35 19.79 12.65
N ILE A 231 9.20 18.65 11.96
CA ILE A 231 10.32 17.91 11.35
C ILE A 231 10.12 17.87 9.83
N PRO A 232 10.76 18.77 9.05
CA PRO A 232 10.55 18.90 7.60
C PRO A 232 10.74 17.58 6.83
N LEU A 233 11.67 16.73 7.28
CA LEU A 233 11.96 15.43 6.66
C LEU A 233 10.78 14.45 6.74
N LEU A 234 10.07 14.41 7.87
CA LEU A 234 8.93 13.51 8.10
C LEU A 234 7.63 14.09 7.57
N ARG A 235 7.49 15.42 7.55
CA ARG A 235 6.27 16.12 7.13
C ARG A 235 5.81 15.71 5.73
N SER A 236 6.72 15.67 4.74
CA SER A 236 6.35 15.28 3.37
C SER A 236 5.81 13.85 3.30
N SER A 237 6.38 12.93 4.07
CA SER A 237 5.95 11.53 4.08
C SER A 237 4.65 11.33 4.85
N ALA A 238 4.41 12.09 5.92
CA ALA A 238 3.14 12.08 6.64
C ALA A 238 1.99 12.69 5.80
N ILE A 239 2.26 13.70 4.96
CA ILE A 239 1.26 14.23 4.01
C ILE A 239 0.87 13.15 2.99
N ILE A 240 1.85 12.43 2.43
CA ILE A 240 1.56 11.31 1.51
C ILE A 240 0.72 10.23 2.21
N PHE A 241 1.02 9.93 3.47
CA PHE A 241 0.23 9.00 4.28
C PHE A 241 -1.22 9.48 4.48
N LEU A 242 -1.42 10.77 4.77
CA LEU A 242 -2.76 11.36 4.86
C LEU A 242 -3.52 11.26 3.52
N ILE A 243 -2.87 11.59 2.41
CA ILE A 243 -3.47 11.47 1.07
C ILE A 243 -3.89 10.02 0.80
N ALA A 244 -3.05 9.03 1.15
CA ALA A 244 -3.39 7.62 1.01
C ALA A 244 -4.65 7.23 1.83
N THR A 245 -4.80 7.75 3.06
CA THR A 245 -6.02 7.50 3.86
C THR A 245 -7.27 8.17 3.28
N ILE A 246 -7.13 9.36 2.69
CA ILE A 246 -8.25 10.06 2.03
C ILE A 246 -8.68 9.31 0.77
N LEU A 247 -7.73 8.84 -0.04
CA LEU A 247 -8.01 8.01 -1.21
C LEU A 247 -8.73 6.71 -0.83
N LEU A 248 -8.35 6.09 0.29
CA LEU A 248 -9.04 4.90 0.78
C LEU A 248 -10.50 5.18 1.16
N PHE A 249 -10.77 6.34 1.79
CA PHE A 249 -12.13 6.80 2.07
C PHE A 249 -12.93 7.05 0.78
N ILE A 250 -12.32 7.67 -0.24
CA ILE A 250 -12.98 7.89 -1.54
C ILE A 250 -13.36 6.55 -2.17
N ARG A 251 -12.43 5.58 -2.22
CA ARG A 251 -12.70 4.23 -2.72
C ARG A 251 -13.89 3.57 -2.02
N TYR A 252 -13.92 3.60 -0.69
CA TYR A 252 -15.02 2.99 0.04
C TYR A 252 -16.31 3.79 0.04
N THR A 253 -16.25 5.09 -0.20
CA THR A 253 -17.46 5.91 -0.43
C THR A 253 -18.11 5.53 -1.75
N TRP A 254 -17.31 5.29 -2.79
CA TRP A 254 -17.80 4.71 -4.04
C TRP A 254 -18.41 3.32 -3.81
N ASN A 255 -17.70 2.40 -3.16
CA ASN A 255 -18.25 1.06 -2.89
C ASN A 255 -19.54 1.09 -2.08
N LEU A 256 -19.64 1.97 -1.08
CA LEU A 256 -20.86 2.15 -0.29
C LEU A 256 -22.01 2.65 -1.16
N ALA A 257 -21.77 3.66 -2.01
CA ALA A 257 -22.75 4.16 -2.95
C ALA A 257 -23.18 3.07 -3.94
N SER A 258 -22.24 2.28 -4.45
CA SER A 258 -22.50 1.20 -5.40
C SER A 258 -23.35 0.09 -4.79
N VAL A 259 -23.04 -0.31 -3.56
CA VAL A 259 -23.82 -1.31 -2.83
C VAL A 259 -25.22 -0.78 -2.54
N ALA A 260 -25.34 0.46 -2.07
CA ALA A 260 -26.62 1.07 -1.74
C ALA A 260 -27.53 1.24 -2.97
N ALA A 261 -26.95 1.61 -4.11
CA ALA A 261 -27.70 1.88 -5.34
C ALA A 261 -28.08 0.60 -6.11
N TRP A 262 -27.20 -0.40 -6.17
CA TRP A 262 -27.37 -1.52 -7.10
C TRP A 262 -27.34 -2.91 -6.47
N THR A 263 -26.86 -3.06 -5.23
CA THR A 263 -26.73 -4.37 -4.58
C THR A 263 -27.86 -4.64 -3.57
N LEU A 264 -28.20 -3.65 -2.75
CA LEU A 264 -29.20 -3.79 -1.68
C LEU A 264 -30.67 -3.72 -2.12
N PRO A 265 -31.06 -2.93 -3.14
CA PRO A 265 -32.45 -2.88 -3.57
C PRO A 265 -32.95 -4.26 -4.06
N ASP A 266 -34.17 -4.61 -3.66
CA ASP A 266 -34.83 -5.87 -4.08
C ASP A 266 -35.19 -5.82 -5.58
N THR A 267 -35.50 -4.63 -6.10
CA THR A 267 -35.73 -4.36 -7.52
C THR A 267 -34.61 -3.47 -8.05
N SER A 268 -33.46 -4.04 -8.41
CA SER A 268 -32.44 -3.28 -9.13
C SER A 268 -32.71 -3.38 -10.63
N ASP A 269 -32.76 -2.23 -11.31
CA ASP A 269 -32.86 -2.13 -12.78
C ASP A 269 -31.54 -2.56 -13.48
N GLY A 270 -30.69 -3.32 -12.78
CA GLY A 270 -29.31 -3.59 -13.18
C GLY A 270 -28.35 -2.45 -12.85
N THR A 271 -27.06 -2.71 -13.03
CA THR A 271 -26.02 -1.68 -12.99
C THR A 271 -25.97 -0.94 -14.32
N PRO A 272 -25.91 0.41 -14.33
CA PRO A 272 -25.73 1.18 -15.56
C PRO A 272 -24.48 0.73 -16.31
N VAL A 273 -24.53 0.71 -17.63
CA VAL A 273 -23.40 0.24 -18.46
C VAL A 273 -22.11 1.04 -18.20
N ALA A 274 -22.23 2.36 -17.95
CA ALA A 274 -21.10 3.21 -17.57
C ALA A 274 -20.39 2.79 -16.27
N PHE A 275 -21.05 1.99 -15.42
CA PHE A 275 -20.46 1.43 -14.20
C PHE A 275 -19.19 0.63 -14.51
N ASN A 276 -19.16 -0.09 -15.63
CA ASN A 276 -18.02 -0.89 -16.06
C ASN A 276 -16.74 -0.08 -16.31
N ALA A 277 -16.83 1.22 -16.59
CA ALA A 277 -15.66 2.08 -16.71
C ALA A 277 -15.34 2.85 -15.42
N VAL A 278 -16.37 3.28 -14.69
CA VAL A 278 -16.20 4.07 -13.47
C VAL A 278 -15.69 3.21 -12.32
N ASP A 279 -16.19 1.99 -12.18
CA ASP A 279 -15.85 1.11 -11.06
C ASP A 279 -14.35 0.75 -11.00
N PRO A 280 -13.70 0.31 -12.10
CA PRO A 280 -12.25 0.07 -12.09
C PRO A 280 -11.43 1.31 -11.74
N ILE A 281 -11.87 2.50 -12.15
CA ILE A 281 -11.16 3.75 -11.84
C ILE A 281 -11.26 4.04 -10.34
N LEU A 282 -12.46 4.00 -9.77
CA LEU A 282 -12.66 4.35 -8.37
C LEU A 282 -12.22 3.24 -7.39
N ASN A 283 -12.12 2.00 -7.86
CA ASN A 283 -11.57 0.88 -7.09
C ASN A 283 -10.11 0.60 -7.43
N ALA A 284 -9.85 0.06 -8.62
CA ALA A 284 -8.56 -0.52 -8.96
C ALA A 284 -7.44 0.53 -9.05
N TRP A 285 -7.72 1.66 -9.70
CA TRP A 285 -6.74 2.74 -9.85
C TRP A 285 -6.47 3.43 -8.52
N VAL A 286 -7.50 3.71 -7.73
CA VAL A 286 -7.34 4.34 -6.41
C VAL A 286 -6.50 3.46 -5.49
N MET A 287 -6.75 2.15 -5.45
CA MET A 287 -5.94 1.20 -4.68
C MET A 287 -4.50 1.14 -5.19
N PHE A 288 -4.27 1.12 -6.51
CA PHE A 288 -2.94 1.20 -7.10
C PHE A 288 -2.18 2.46 -6.63
N VAL A 289 -2.82 3.64 -6.70
CA VAL A 289 -2.23 4.90 -6.25
C VAL A 289 -1.89 4.84 -4.76
N ILE A 290 -2.78 4.32 -3.91
CA ILE A 290 -2.52 4.14 -2.48
C ILE A 290 -1.26 3.30 -2.27
N LEU A 291 -1.14 2.15 -2.92
CA LEU A 291 0.01 1.25 -2.78
C LEU A 291 1.31 1.89 -3.25
N VAL A 292 1.28 2.65 -4.36
CA VAL A 292 2.43 3.42 -4.86
C VAL A 292 2.84 4.49 -3.84
N LEU A 293 1.90 5.27 -3.31
CA LEU A 293 2.17 6.32 -2.32
C LEU A 293 2.83 5.72 -1.07
N LEU A 294 2.30 4.62 -0.54
CA LEU A 294 2.88 3.93 0.62
C LEU A 294 4.26 3.32 0.30
N PHE A 295 4.43 2.74 -0.89
CA PHE A 295 5.72 2.24 -1.35
C PHE A 295 6.78 3.36 -1.42
N VAL A 296 6.41 4.54 -1.92
CA VAL A 296 7.29 5.73 -1.98
C VAL A 296 7.73 6.15 -0.58
N ILE A 297 6.85 6.12 0.43
CA ILE A 297 7.24 6.37 1.83
C ILE A 297 8.28 5.33 2.29
N GLY A 298 8.07 4.06 1.94
CA GLY A 298 8.93 2.95 2.35
C GLY A 298 10.31 2.94 1.71
N VAL A 299 10.45 3.41 0.47
CA VAL A 299 11.73 3.36 -0.29
C VAL A 299 12.55 4.64 -0.17
N ARG A 300 11.94 5.79 0.19
CA ARG A 300 12.68 7.03 0.36
C ARG A 300 13.83 6.84 1.35
N LYS A 301 15.07 7.09 0.91
CA LYS A 301 16.25 7.13 1.78
C LYS A 301 16.20 8.39 2.63
N LYS A 302 16.58 9.53 2.04
CA LYS A 302 16.74 10.84 2.68
C LYS A 302 15.48 11.43 3.37
N LYS A 303 14.29 10.98 2.97
CA LYS A 303 12.99 11.48 3.48
C LYS A 303 12.04 10.36 3.91
N GLY A 304 12.54 9.14 4.06
CA GLY A 304 11.71 7.99 4.43
C GLY A 304 11.53 7.86 5.93
N LEU A 305 10.74 6.86 6.29
CA LEU A 305 10.50 6.51 7.69
C LEU A 305 11.63 5.63 8.20
N TRP A 306 12.54 6.21 8.98
CA TRP A 306 13.68 5.54 9.60
C TRP A 306 13.80 6.00 11.05
N SER A 307 13.86 5.05 12.00
CA SER A 307 14.20 5.36 13.40
C SER A 307 15.67 5.16 13.70
N THR A 308 16.34 4.24 13.00
CA THR A 308 17.78 3.99 13.16
C THR A 308 18.59 4.87 12.23
N ARG A 309 19.64 5.54 12.75
CA ARG A 309 20.63 6.25 11.91
C ARG A 309 21.16 5.31 10.84
N GLN A 310 21.08 5.75 9.59
CA GLN A 310 21.64 5.02 8.45
C GLN A 310 23.02 5.59 8.09
N PRO A 311 23.95 4.79 7.55
CA PRO A 311 25.30 5.28 7.19
C PRO A 311 25.32 6.50 6.26
N TRP A 312 24.30 6.63 5.41
CA TRP A 312 24.16 7.78 4.50
C TRP A 312 23.66 9.06 5.20
N MET A 313 23.14 8.97 6.43
CA MET A 313 22.73 10.11 7.26
C MET A 313 23.93 10.78 7.94
N ASP A 314 25.07 10.10 8.08
CA ASP A 314 26.25 10.64 8.76
C ASP A 314 26.83 11.87 8.01
N ASN A 315 26.67 11.91 6.69
CA ASN A 315 27.07 13.06 5.87
C ASN A 315 26.08 14.23 5.91
N MET A 316 24.90 14.08 6.53
CA MET A 316 23.91 15.17 6.65
C MET A 316 24.11 16.04 7.89
N ASN A 317 24.77 15.50 8.93
CA ASN A 317 25.13 16.26 10.11
C ASN A 317 26.49 16.95 9.98
N GLN A 318 27.20 16.76 8.86
CA GLN A 318 28.23 17.69 8.42
C GLN A 318 27.52 18.93 7.87
N ALA A 319 26.91 19.71 8.76
CA ALA A 319 26.79 21.13 8.51
C ALA A 319 28.21 21.62 8.14
N PRO A 320 28.37 22.46 7.11
CA PRO A 320 29.69 23.01 6.78
C PRO A 320 30.30 23.47 8.10
N PRO A 321 31.55 23.05 8.42
CA PRO A 321 32.19 23.47 9.65
C PRO A 321 31.99 24.97 9.69
N VAL A 322 31.31 25.46 10.72
CA VAL A 322 31.25 26.89 10.97
C VAL A 322 32.71 27.27 11.00
N GLN A 323 33.19 27.90 9.92
CA GLN A 323 34.56 28.35 9.83
C GLN A 323 34.69 29.19 11.07
N ALA A 324 35.46 28.69 12.05
CA ALA A 324 35.74 29.43 13.24
C ALA A 324 36.29 30.75 12.73
N VAL A 325 35.50 31.82 12.86
CA VAL A 325 35.91 33.16 12.48
C VAL A 325 37.24 33.34 13.19
N PRO A 326 38.36 33.54 12.46
CA PRO A 326 39.67 33.67 13.09
C PRO A 326 39.58 34.79 14.12
N GLY A 327 39.56 34.41 15.39
CA GLY A 327 39.66 35.35 16.49
C GLY A 327 40.96 36.13 16.29
N PRO A 328 40.94 37.47 16.27
CA PRO A 328 42.15 38.24 16.18
C PRO A 328 42.98 38.00 17.45
N SER A 329 44.27 37.73 17.25
CA SER A 329 45.36 37.84 18.23
C SER A 329 45.41 36.84 19.39
N GLY A 330 46.44 36.00 19.34
CA GLY A 330 46.87 35.19 20.47
C GLY A 330 48.00 34.24 20.07
N TRP A 331 49.20 34.79 19.80
CA TRP A 331 50.41 34.01 19.63
C TRP A 331 50.68 33.23 20.93
N VAL A 332 50.44 31.92 20.92
CA VAL A 332 50.95 31.01 21.95
C VAL A 332 51.81 29.95 21.28
N GLN A 333 53.09 30.08 21.60
CA GLN A 333 54.24 29.36 21.10
C GLN A 333 54.40 28.06 21.91
N GLY A 334 54.60 26.93 21.21
CA GLY A 334 55.37 25.78 21.69
C GLY A 334 54.69 24.84 22.70
N GLY A 335 54.49 23.59 22.31
CA GLY A 335 54.22 22.50 23.25
C GLY A 335 53.57 21.29 22.59
N GLY A 336 54.40 20.39 22.03
CA GLY A 336 53.93 19.12 21.51
C GLY A 336 53.41 18.21 22.62
N TYR A 337 52.13 17.88 22.57
CA TYR A 337 51.55 16.73 23.26
C TYR A 337 50.61 16.00 22.30
N PRO A 338 50.63 14.65 22.26
CA PRO A 338 49.72 13.87 21.45
C PRO A 338 48.27 13.99 21.99
N PRO A 339 47.26 14.00 21.10
CA PRO A 339 45.87 14.20 21.50
C PRO A 339 45.33 12.99 22.26
N GLN A 340 44.99 13.20 23.52
CA GLN A 340 44.27 12.24 24.34
C GLN A 340 42.78 12.25 23.92
N LEU A 341 42.29 11.12 23.40
CA LEU A 341 40.89 10.90 23.09
C LEU A 341 40.05 10.93 24.38
N GLN A 342 39.39 12.05 24.66
CA GLN A 342 38.37 12.13 25.70
C GLN A 342 37.01 11.68 25.14
N PRO A 343 36.29 10.77 25.82
CA PRO A 343 34.92 10.44 25.48
C PRO A 343 34.02 11.65 25.77
N ALA A 344 33.39 12.18 24.71
CA ALA A 344 32.45 13.27 24.78
C ALA A 344 31.15 12.84 25.48
N TYR A 345 31.08 13.05 26.79
CA TYR A 345 29.80 13.09 27.49
C TYR A 345 29.09 14.38 27.09
N GLN A 346 27.99 14.26 26.35
CA GLN A 346 27.05 15.35 26.10
C GLN A 346 26.42 15.78 27.42
N GLN A 347 27.04 16.78 28.05
CA GLN A 347 26.51 17.48 29.21
C GLN A 347 25.44 18.47 28.70
N TYR A 348 24.17 18.17 28.99
CA TYR A 348 23.08 19.10 28.75
C TYR A 348 23.28 20.37 29.59
N PRO A 349 23.10 21.58 29.03
CA PRO A 349 23.23 22.81 29.79
C PRO A 349 22.09 22.92 30.83
N PRO A 350 22.39 23.35 32.07
CA PRO A 350 21.36 23.59 33.07
C PRO A 350 20.47 24.76 32.62
N GLN A 351 19.15 24.56 32.67
CA GLN A 351 18.19 25.64 32.51
C GLN A 351 18.30 26.61 33.70
N GLN A 352 18.93 27.75 33.47
CA GLN A 352 18.82 28.89 34.36
C GLN A 352 17.49 29.60 34.11
N TYR A 353 16.62 29.54 35.11
CA TYR A 353 15.45 30.40 35.23
C TYR A 353 15.94 31.85 35.41
N VAL A 354 15.81 32.67 34.37
CA VAL A 354 16.10 34.11 34.42
C VAL A 354 14.84 34.83 34.92
N TYR A 355 14.94 35.40 36.13
CA TYR A 355 14.01 36.41 36.63
C TYR A 355 14.10 37.68 35.77
N ALA A 356 12.94 38.21 35.39
CA ALA A 356 12.81 39.41 34.59
C ALA A 356 13.37 40.65 35.31
N VAL A 357 14.24 41.40 34.64
CA VAL A 357 14.68 42.75 35.01
C VAL A 357 14.18 43.72 33.94
N PRO A 358 13.61 44.90 34.27
CA PRO A 358 13.10 45.83 33.28
C PRO A 358 14.26 46.50 32.54
N GLN A 359 14.29 46.34 31.21
CA GLN A 359 15.32 46.88 30.32
C GLN A 359 14.84 48.21 29.73
N GLN A 360 15.35 49.34 30.25
CA GLN A 360 14.94 50.67 29.77
C GLN A 360 16.09 51.59 29.33
N GLN A 361 17.30 51.10 28.99
CA GLN A 361 18.41 52.03 28.71
C GLN A 361 19.44 51.64 27.63
N GLN A 362 19.14 50.74 26.69
CA GLN A 362 20.14 50.27 25.70
C GLN A 362 19.89 50.62 24.23
N GLN A 363 19.00 51.57 23.94
CA GLN A 363 18.65 51.92 22.54
C GLN A 363 19.46 53.05 21.89
N GLN A 364 20.42 53.68 22.57
CA GLN A 364 21.09 54.88 22.02
C GLN A 364 22.51 54.68 21.45
N GLN A 365 23.10 53.48 21.48
CA GLN A 365 24.50 53.29 21.04
C GLN A 365 24.71 52.52 19.73
N GLN A 366 23.66 52.03 19.06
CA GLN A 366 23.82 51.22 17.84
C GLN A 366 23.67 51.97 16.50
N GLN A 367 23.41 53.28 16.50
CA GLN A 367 23.24 54.04 15.25
C GLN A 367 24.53 54.66 14.66
N GLN A 368 25.70 54.47 15.26
CA GLN A 368 26.93 55.14 14.79
C GLN A 368 27.94 54.30 14.00
N GLN A 369 27.68 53.01 13.70
CA GLN A 369 28.67 52.14 13.03
C GLN A 369 28.34 51.71 11.58
N GLN A 370 27.28 52.22 10.94
CA GLN A 370 26.94 51.83 9.55
C GLN A 370 27.43 52.77 8.44
N GLN A 371 28.47 53.57 8.68
CA GLN A 371 29.15 54.31 7.61
C GLN A 371 30.64 54.01 7.62
N GLN A 372 31.07 52.90 7.02
CA GLN A 372 32.37 52.79 6.36
C GLN A 372 32.51 51.46 5.62
N GLY A 373 32.90 51.54 4.35
CA GLY A 373 33.69 50.50 3.70
C GLY A 373 33.02 49.69 2.60
N TRP A 374 32.77 50.33 1.46
CA TRP A 374 32.79 49.66 0.16
C TRP A 374 34.23 49.25 -0.17
N VAL A 375 34.51 47.95 -0.39
CA VAL A 375 35.66 47.52 -1.20
C VAL A 375 35.28 46.30 -2.04
N GLN A 376 35.43 46.49 -3.35
CA GLN A 376 35.25 45.54 -4.44
C GLN A 376 36.36 44.47 -4.39
N GLN A 377 36.01 43.17 -4.43
CA GLN A 377 36.98 42.09 -4.69
C GLN A 377 36.62 41.37 -5.98
N GLN A 378 37.57 41.38 -6.91
CA GLN A 378 37.56 40.67 -8.19
C GLN A 378 37.79 39.16 -7.98
N PRO A 379 37.22 38.29 -8.83
CA PRO A 379 37.50 36.85 -8.78
C PRO A 379 38.78 36.50 -9.55
N ILE A 380 39.73 35.84 -8.87
CA ILE A 380 40.89 35.17 -9.48
C ILE A 380 40.45 33.79 -9.97
N GLN A 381 40.62 33.54 -11.26
CA GLN A 381 40.49 32.22 -11.88
C GLN A 381 41.68 31.33 -11.48
N HIS A 382 41.41 30.15 -10.91
CA HIS A 382 42.39 29.08 -10.84
C HIS A 382 41.95 27.89 -11.71
N TYR A 383 42.69 27.71 -12.80
CA TYR A 383 42.84 26.45 -13.52
C TYR A 383 43.53 25.44 -12.60
N SER A 384 43.06 24.18 -12.58
CA SER A 384 43.90 23.05 -12.22
C SER A 384 43.81 21.98 -13.32
N GLN A 385 45.01 21.65 -13.79
CA GLN A 385 45.34 20.70 -14.84
C GLN A 385 45.03 19.25 -14.44
N GLU A 386 44.64 18.50 -15.46
CA GLU A 386 44.63 17.05 -15.52
C GLU A 386 46.00 16.44 -15.18
N LEU A 387 46.00 15.32 -14.46
CA LEU A 387 47.09 14.35 -14.55
C LEU A 387 46.52 12.96 -14.79
N HIS A 388 46.80 12.45 -15.98
CA HIS A 388 46.66 11.07 -16.41
C HIS A 388 47.47 10.10 -15.52
N GLY A 389 46.93 8.90 -15.36
CA GLY A 389 47.64 7.76 -14.79
C GLY A 389 46.94 6.44 -15.14
N HIS A 390 47.22 5.94 -16.34
CA HIS A 390 46.92 4.57 -16.76
C HIS A 390 47.60 3.55 -15.84
N HIS A 391 46.85 2.55 -15.34
CA HIS A 391 47.38 1.20 -15.15
C HIS A 391 46.26 0.14 -15.21
N SER A 392 46.44 -0.81 -16.10
CA SER A 392 45.92 -2.19 -16.16
C SER A 392 47.04 -3.00 -16.84
N PRO A 393 47.10 -4.35 -16.84
CA PRO A 393 46.14 -5.35 -16.35
C PRO A 393 46.83 -6.51 -15.55
N GLN A 394 46.08 -7.60 -15.32
CA GLN A 394 46.49 -9.02 -15.18
C GLN A 394 46.31 -9.75 -13.83
N GLY A 395 45.69 -10.93 -13.97
CA GLY A 395 45.87 -12.13 -13.15
C GLY A 395 44.91 -12.23 -11.95
N SER A 396 44.22 -13.33 -11.67
CA SER A 396 44.34 -14.71 -12.13
C SER A 396 43.18 -15.54 -11.54
N SER A 397 42.66 -16.45 -12.38
CA SER A 397 42.06 -17.77 -12.15
C SER A 397 41.12 -18.09 -10.95
N PRO A 398 40.02 -18.84 -11.19
CA PRO A 398 39.16 -19.44 -10.17
C PRO A 398 39.55 -20.90 -9.83
N PRO A 399 39.12 -21.46 -8.68
CA PRO A 399 39.09 -22.91 -8.49
C PRO A 399 37.66 -23.49 -8.42
N TYR A 400 37.32 -24.27 -9.45
CA TYR A 400 36.89 -25.68 -9.46
C TYR A 400 36.00 -26.30 -8.31
N VAL A 401 34.74 -26.68 -8.65
CA VAL A 401 34.03 -28.03 -8.62
C VAL A 401 33.97 -28.84 -7.29
N PRO A 402 32.93 -29.67 -6.92
CA PRO A 402 32.01 -30.54 -7.72
C PRO A 402 30.50 -30.40 -7.47
N ARG A 403 29.57 -30.75 -8.38
CA ARG A 403 29.20 -32.02 -9.09
C ARG A 403 28.49 -33.06 -8.20
N GLU A 404 27.18 -33.18 -8.44
CA GLU A 404 26.27 -34.33 -8.37
C GLU A 404 26.16 -35.19 -7.10
N SER A 405 24.93 -35.33 -6.60
CA SER A 405 24.41 -36.63 -6.16
C SER A 405 22.94 -36.78 -6.56
N PRO A 406 22.49 -38.02 -6.84
CA PRO A 406 21.27 -38.30 -7.57
C PRO A 406 20.08 -38.56 -6.64
N ALA A 407 18.91 -38.59 -7.29
CA ALA A 407 17.64 -39.18 -6.91
C ALA A 407 17.63 -40.08 -5.66
N GLN A 408 16.69 -39.77 -4.76
CA GLN A 408 16.12 -40.77 -3.86
C GLN A 408 14.62 -40.84 -4.18
N GLU A 409 14.27 -41.82 -5.01
CA GLU A 409 12.93 -42.36 -5.11
C GLU A 409 12.51 -42.85 -3.71
N LEU A 410 11.32 -42.45 -3.27
CA LEU A 410 10.60 -43.13 -2.20
C LEU A 410 9.36 -43.81 -2.80
N PRO A 411 9.00 -45.00 -2.30
CA PRO A 411 8.07 -45.89 -2.98
C PRO A 411 6.62 -45.57 -2.64
N ASN A 412 5.76 -45.96 -3.59
CA ASN A 412 4.36 -46.27 -3.38
C ASN A 412 4.07 -46.95 -2.03
N GLY A 413 3.01 -46.51 -1.36
CA GLY A 413 2.44 -47.18 -0.20
C GLY A 413 1.02 -46.70 0.10
N GLU A 414 0.05 -47.49 -0.39
CA GLU A 414 -1.24 -47.85 0.22
C GLU A 414 -2.14 -46.73 0.77
N GLN A 415 -3.28 -46.45 0.11
CA GLN A 415 -4.55 -47.15 0.34
C GLN A 415 -4.78 -47.55 1.81
N ARG A 416 -5.62 -46.78 2.51
CA ARG A 416 -6.56 -47.35 3.48
C ARG A 416 -7.86 -46.56 3.48
N GLU A 417 -8.86 -47.21 2.90
CA GLU A 417 -10.27 -47.01 3.20
C GLU A 417 -10.51 -47.07 4.71
N LYS A 418 -11.30 -46.13 5.22
CA LYS A 418 -12.45 -46.37 6.10
C LYS A 418 -13.36 -45.15 6.11
#